data_AF-A0A512U6B9-F1
#
_entry.id   AF-A0A512U6B9-F1
#
_cell.length_a   1.000
_cell.length_b   1.000
_cell.length_c   1.000
_cell.angle_alpha   90.00
_cell.angle_beta   90.00
_cell.angle_gamma   90.00
#
_symmetry.space_group_name_H-M   'P 1'
#
loop_
_entity.id
_entity.type
_entity.pdbx_description
1 polymer ?
#
loop_
_entity_poly.entity_id
_entity_poly.type
_entity_poly.pdbx_seq_one_letter_code
_entity_poly.pdbx_strand_id
1 'polypeptide(L)'
;MLFLRALSSRRLFSVTPQRSNLVSELYVSQIKQFKPVQTSAEGAEGIKKFQLPAKPAIPSEEVNADAVASYESADVETASSPASESAPAAEEDWFVFEEAEEHH
;
A
#
# COMPACT_ATOMS: atom_id res chain seq x y z
N MET A 1 -32.80 -8.32 -91.24
CA MET A 1 -32.50 -7.28 -90.22
C MET A 1 -31.91 -7.97 -89.01
N LEU A 2 -30.62 -7.79 -88.74
CA LEU A 2 -29.96 -8.32 -87.54
C LEU A 2 -30.20 -7.35 -86.38
N PHE A 3 -30.82 -7.80 -85.30
CA PHE A 3 -30.90 -7.04 -84.05
C PHE A 3 -29.62 -7.25 -83.24
N LEU A 4 -28.75 -6.23 -83.21
CA LEU A 4 -27.60 -6.20 -82.32
C LEU A 4 -28.08 -6.00 -80.89
N ARG A 5 -28.05 -7.09 -80.11
CA ARG A 5 -28.42 -7.07 -78.70
C ARG A 5 -27.23 -6.52 -77.91
N ALA A 6 -27.32 -5.25 -77.49
CA ALA A 6 -26.27 -4.62 -76.69
C ALA A 6 -26.11 -5.37 -75.35
N LEU A 7 -24.92 -5.93 -75.09
CA LEU A 7 -24.58 -6.49 -73.80
C LEU A 7 -24.33 -5.34 -72.81
N SER A 8 -25.25 -5.15 -71.87
CA SER A 8 -25.05 -4.25 -70.73
C SER A 8 -23.98 -4.83 -69.81
N SER A 9 -22.88 -4.09 -69.61
CA SER A 9 -21.84 -4.42 -68.63
C SER A 9 -22.40 -4.22 -67.22
N ARG A 10 -22.93 -5.30 -66.65
CA ARG A 10 -23.34 -5.34 -65.24
C ARG A 10 -22.09 -5.55 -64.39
N ARG A 11 -21.76 -4.56 -63.54
CA ARG A 11 -20.70 -4.70 -62.53
C ARG A 11 -21.16 -5.75 -61.51
N LEU A 12 -20.54 -6.93 -61.53
CA LEU A 12 -20.80 -7.99 -60.57
C LEU A 12 -19.92 -7.76 -59.34
N PHE A 13 -20.52 -7.72 -58.17
CA PHE A 13 -19.78 -7.75 -56.91
C PHE A 13 -19.32 -9.18 -56.65
N SER A 14 -18.00 -9.40 -56.55
CA SER A 14 -17.46 -10.67 -56.08
C SER A 14 -17.45 -10.68 -54.56
N VAL A 15 -18.13 -11.65 -53.96
CA VAL A 15 -18.01 -11.94 -52.53
C VAL A 15 -16.93 -13.00 -52.39
N THR A 16 -15.81 -12.63 -51.79
CA THR A 16 -14.79 -13.61 -51.41
C THR A 16 -15.19 -14.24 -50.07
N PRO A 17 -15.28 -15.58 -49.96
CA PRO A 17 -15.56 -16.22 -48.68
C PRO A 17 -14.41 -15.93 -47.70
N GLN A 18 -14.77 -15.60 -46.46
CA GLN A 18 -13.79 -15.43 -45.40
C GLN A 18 -13.08 -16.76 -45.15
N ARG A 19 -11.74 -16.78 -45.27
CA ARG A 19 -10.93 -17.95 -44.93
C ARG A 19 -10.67 -17.95 -43.42
N SER A 20 -10.97 -19.05 -42.74
CA SER A 20 -10.56 -19.25 -41.36
C SER A 20 -9.04 -19.41 -41.29
N ASN A 21 -8.42 -18.73 -40.33
CA ASN A 21 -6.99 -18.87 -40.07
C ASN A 21 -6.81 -20.00 -39.04
N LEU A 22 -6.51 -21.19 -39.56
CA LEU A 22 -6.37 -22.42 -38.75
C LEU A 22 -5.32 -22.29 -37.65
N VAL A 23 -4.24 -21.53 -37.88
CA VAL A 23 -3.19 -21.29 -36.87
C VAL A 23 -3.75 -20.49 -35.71
N SER A 24 -4.54 -19.44 -35.99
CA SER A 24 -5.16 -18.62 -34.96
C SER A 24 -6.20 -19.38 -34.14
N GLU A 25 -7.01 -20.22 -34.79
CA GLU A 25 -8.02 -21.02 -34.12
C GLU A 25 -7.40 -22.11 -33.24
N LEU A 26 -6.36 -22.77 -33.74
CA LEU A 26 -5.57 -23.74 -32.97
C LEU A 26 -4.95 -23.07 -31.74
N TYR A 27 -4.30 -21.92 -31.90
CA TYR A 27 -3.68 -21.19 -30.79
C TYR A 27 -4.70 -20.84 -29.70
N VAL A 28 -5.84 -20.27 -30.08
CA VAL A 28 -6.91 -19.93 -29.12
C VAL A 28 -7.48 -21.18 -28.45
N SER A 29 -7.61 -22.30 -29.18
CA SER A 29 -8.07 -23.57 -28.59
C SER A 29 -7.10 -24.10 -27.54
N GLN A 30 -5.79 -24.01 -27.81
CA GLN A 30 -4.75 -24.48 -26.89
C GLN A 30 -4.69 -23.61 -25.64
N ILE A 31 -4.81 -22.28 -25.75
CA ILE A 31 -4.89 -21.39 -24.58
C ILE A 31 -6.09 -21.74 -23.71
N LYS A 32 -7.27 -21.96 -24.33
CA LYS A 32 -8.49 -22.30 -23.59
C LYS A 32 -8.39 -23.66 -22.89
N GLN A 33 -7.68 -24.61 -23.48
CA GLN A 33 -7.43 -25.94 -22.91
C GLN A 33 -6.31 -25.92 -21.86
N PHE A 34 -5.40 -24.96 -21.96
CA PHE A 34 -4.28 -24.82 -21.04
C PHE A 34 -4.78 -24.37 -19.68
N LYS A 35 -4.87 -25.32 -18.75
CA LYS A 35 -4.99 -25.03 -17.32
C LYS A 35 -3.57 -24.98 -16.76
N PRO A 36 -3.07 -23.81 -16.33
CA PRO A 36 -1.77 -23.76 -15.68
C PRO A 36 -1.83 -24.66 -14.45
N VAL A 37 -0.87 -25.59 -14.35
CA VAL A 37 -0.67 -26.36 -13.12
C VAL A 37 -0.37 -25.35 -12.03
N GLN A 38 -1.19 -25.34 -10.98
CA GLN A 38 -1.00 -24.44 -9.85
C GLN A 38 0.34 -24.79 -9.21
N THR A 39 1.37 -23.98 -9.49
CA THR A 39 2.72 -24.09 -8.92
C THR A 39 2.74 -23.84 -7.40
N SER A 40 1.57 -23.65 -6.78
CA SER A 40 1.38 -23.53 -5.34
C SER A 40 1.74 -24.81 -4.56
N ALA A 41 1.85 -25.98 -5.22
CA ALA A 41 2.26 -27.22 -4.56
C ALA A 41 3.75 -27.56 -4.76
N GLU A 42 4.31 -27.35 -5.96
CA GLU A 42 5.73 -27.65 -6.26
C GLU A 42 6.69 -26.48 -5.98
N GLY A 43 6.20 -25.24 -5.82
CA GLY A 43 7.02 -24.09 -5.42
C GLY A 43 7.26 -24.00 -3.90
N ALA A 44 6.81 -24.99 -3.13
CA ALA A 44 6.72 -24.93 -1.67
C ALA A 44 8.02 -25.29 -0.91
N GLU A 45 9.12 -25.60 -1.61
CA GLU A 45 10.40 -25.92 -0.94
C GLU A 45 11.20 -24.67 -0.54
N GLY A 46 10.91 -23.50 -1.14
CA GLY A 46 11.64 -22.25 -0.88
C GLY A 46 10.83 -21.15 -0.18
N ILE A 47 9.53 -21.34 0.02
CA ILE A 47 8.65 -20.28 0.53
C ILE A 47 8.44 -20.47 2.04
N LYS A 48 9.11 -19.63 2.84
CA LYS A 48 8.81 -19.52 4.28
C LYS A 48 7.36 -19.07 4.44
N LYS A 49 6.53 -19.91 5.06
CA LYS A 49 5.13 -19.57 5.38
C LYS A 49 5.11 -18.33 6.28
N PHE A 50 4.33 -17.34 5.87
CA PHE A 50 4.15 -16.12 6.66
C PHE A 50 3.42 -16.45 7.96
N GLN A 51 4.08 -16.20 9.10
CA GLN A 51 3.48 -16.30 10.43
C GLN A 51 3.46 -14.90 11.03
N LEU A 52 2.30 -14.51 11.57
CA LEU A 52 2.19 -13.27 12.32
C LEU A 52 3.03 -13.37 13.59
N PRO A 53 3.82 -12.34 13.94
CA PRO A 53 4.63 -12.36 15.14
C PRO A 53 3.73 -12.44 16.39
N ALA A 54 4.20 -13.17 17.40
CA ALA A 54 3.53 -13.19 18.69
C ALA A 54 3.50 -11.77 19.29
N LYS A 55 2.43 -11.46 20.03
CA LYS A 55 2.35 -10.22 20.81
C LYS A 55 3.62 -10.10 21.65
N PRO A 56 4.28 -8.93 21.66
CA PRO A 56 5.50 -8.75 22.44
C PRO A 56 5.24 -9.13 23.89
N ALA A 57 6.08 -10.00 24.43
CA ALA A 57 6.09 -10.26 25.87
C ALA A 57 6.53 -8.97 26.55
N ILE A 58 5.76 -8.56 27.57
CA ILE A 58 6.17 -7.44 28.42
C ILE A 58 7.47 -7.87 29.11
N PRO A 59 8.54 -7.06 29.05
CA PRO A 59 9.79 -7.36 29.75
C PRO A 59 9.50 -7.54 31.25
N SER A 60 10.11 -8.56 31.85
CA SER A 60 9.83 -9.04 33.21
C SER A 60 10.11 -8.03 34.34
N GLU A 61 10.57 -6.82 34.03
CA GLU A 61 11.10 -5.86 35.02
C GLU A 61 10.33 -4.53 35.10
N GLU A 62 9.36 -4.25 34.22
CA GLU A 62 8.90 -2.86 34.03
C GLU A 62 7.62 -2.44 34.77
N VAL A 63 6.89 -3.32 35.46
CA VAL A 63 5.73 -2.86 36.27
C VAL A 63 5.60 -3.67 37.56
N ASN A 64 6.56 -3.54 38.46
CA ASN A 64 6.31 -3.91 39.85
C ASN A 64 5.56 -2.76 40.52
N ALA A 65 4.29 -2.97 40.88
CA ALA A 65 3.44 -1.92 41.46
C ALA A 65 4.08 -1.26 42.71
N ASP A 66 4.89 -2.03 43.45
CA ASP A 66 5.63 -1.55 44.61
C ASP A 66 6.75 -0.57 44.23
N ALA A 67 7.40 -0.76 43.08
CA ALA A 67 8.42 0.15 42.58
C ALA A 67 7.81 1.49 42.14
N VAL A 68 6.63 1.46 41.54
CA VAL A 68 5.87 2.67 41.18
C VAL A 68 5.46 3.43 42.45
N ALA A 69 4.90 2.74 43.45
CA ALA A 69 4.52 3.36 44.72
C ALA A 69 5.74 3.97 45.46
N SER A 70 6.90 3.31 45.38
CA SER A 70 8.14 3.84 45.98
C SER A 70 8.65 5.10 45.27
N TYR A 71 8.47 5.21 43.95
CA TYR A 71 8.82 6.39 43.17
C TYR A 71 7.86 7.55 43.45
N GLU A 72 6.56 7.27 43.54
CA GLU A 72 5.54 8.28 43.89
C GLU A 72 5.70 8.84 45.31
N SER A 73 6.20 8.02 46.23
CA SER A 73 6.42 8.40 47.64
C SER A 73 7.82 8.98 47.88
N ALA A 74 8.71 8.96 46.89
CA ALA A 74 10.06 9.47 47.05
C ALA A 74 10.04 11.00 47.06
N ASP A 75 10.56 11.60 48.13
CA ASP A 75 10.77 13.04 48.20
C ASP A 75 11.77 13.48 47.12
N VAL A 76 11.41 14.51 46.36
CA VAL A 76 12.31 15.11 45.36
C VAL A 76 13.44 15.79 46.12
N GLU A 77 14.64 15.22 46.07
CA GLU A 77 15.85 15.87 46.58
C GLU A 77 16.22 17.06 45.70
N THR A 78 15.53 18.19 45.90
CA THR A 78 16.04 19.49 45.46
C THR A 78 17.19 19.85 46.38
N ALA A 79 18.38 20.11 45.84
CA ALA A 79 19.47 20.69 46.61
C ALA A 79 18.92 21.89 47.39
N SER A 80 18.94 21.80 48.72
CA SER A 80 18.50 22.85 49.62
C SER A 80 19.26 24.14 49.29
N SER A 81 18.64 25.00 48.49
CA SER A 81 18.95 26.42 48.54
C SER A 81 18.22 26.94 49.77
N PRO A 82 18.93 27.54 50.75
CA PRO A 82 18.27 28.13 51.91
C PRO A 82 17.25 29.15 51.43
N ALA A 83 16.11 29.21 52.11
CA ALA A 83 15.07 30.20 51.91
C ALA A 83 15.66 31.61 52.01
N SER A 84 16.14 32.13 50.89
CA SER A 84 16.60 33.49 50.70
C SER A 84 15.98 33.91 49.39
N GLU A 85 14.84 34.60 49.50
CA GLU A 85 14.17 35.40 48.46
C GLU A 85 14.69 35.12 47.04
N SER A 86 14.41 33.92 46.53
CA SER A 86 14.62 33.67 45.11
C SER A 86 13.42 34.34 44.45
N ALA A 87 13.62 35.58 44.01
CA ALA A 87 12.74 36.18 43.02
C ALA A 87 12.48 35.12 41.94
N PRO A 88 11.22 34.92 41.51
CA PRO A 88 10.93 33.94 40.48
C PRO A 88 11.83 34.26 39.29
N ALA A 89 12.61 33.26 38.87
CA ALA A 89 13.41 33.36 37.64
C ALA A 89 12.46 33.90 36.57
N ALA A 90 12.87 34.99 35.91
CA ALA A 90 12.04 35.63 34.91
C ALA A 90 11.51 34.55 33.96
N GLU A 91 10.20 34.49 33.77
CA GLU A 91 9.58 33.61 32.79
C GLU A 91 10.08 34.05 31.42
N GLU A 92 11.22 33.50 31.00
CA GLU A 92 11.71 33.65 29.64
C GLU A 92 10.66 33.01 28.75
N ASP A 93 10.02 33.83 27.92
CA ASP A 93 8.91 33.41 27.07
C ASP A 93 9.47 32.52 25.95
N TRP A 94 9.52 31.20 26.20
CA TRP A 94 10.08 30.19 25.30
C TRP A 94 9.28 30.05 23.99
N PHE A 95 8.13 30.71 23.91
CA PHE A 95 7.29 30.74 22.72
C PHE A 95 7.04 32.19 22.29
N VAL A 96 7.91 32.69 21.41
CA VAL A 96 7.65 33.93 20.67
C VAL A 96 6.64 33.62 19.57
N PHE A 97 5.40 34.07 19.74
CA PHE A 97 4.42 34.06 18.65
C PHE A 97 4.65 35.28 17.77
N GLU A 98 4.80 35.08 16.45
CA GLU A 98 4.84 36.19 15.49
C GLU A 98 3.51 36.94 15.55
N GLU A 99 3.55 38.21 15.95
CA GLU A 99 2.39 39.11 15.92
C GLU A 99 1.90 39.19 14.48
N ALA A 100 0.67 38.72 14.22
CA ALA A 100 0.09 38.76 12.89
C ALA A 100 0.09 40.21 12.40
N GLU A 101 0.79 40.48 11.29
CA GLU A 101 0.74 41.78 10.61
C GLU A 101 -0.72 42.11 10.29
N GLU A 102 -1.33 42.93 11.13
CA GLU A 102 -2.58 43.63 10.84
C GLU A 102 -2.30 44.58 9.68
N HIS A 103 -2.51 44.09 8.46
CA HIS A 103 -2.44 44.86 7.23
C HIS A 103 -3.63 45.83 7.18
N HIS A 104 -3.52 46.94 7.91
CA HIS A 104 -4.39 48.11 7.83
C HIS A 104 -3.84 49.15 6.84
#